data_AF-A0A369Q3E2-F1
#
_entry.id   AF-A0A369Q3E2-F1
#
_cell.length_a   1.000
_cell.length_b   1.000
_cell.length_c   1.000
_cell.angle_alpha   90.00
_cell.angle_beta   90.00
_cell.angle_gamma   90.00
#
_symmetry.space_group_name_H-M   'P 1'
#
loop_
_entity.id
_entity.type
_entity.pdbx_description
1 polymer ?
#
loop_
_entity_poly.entity_id
_entity_poly.type
_entity_poly.pdbx_seq_one_letter_code
_entity_poly.pdbx_strand_id
1 'polypeptide(L)' 'MKVNENTSKNDLDKIQVGDTIEDDNGNKGTVAKIDISKYRKFEQYYFRILGDGTIDILKNRFVYAKK' A
#
# COMPACT_ATOMS: atom_id res chain seq x y z
N MET A 1 -4.23 10.31 1.61
CA MET A 1 -5.10 9.11 1.62
C MET A 1 -4.60 8.17 2.70
N LYS A 2 -5.48 7.61 3.53
CA LYS A 2 -5.06 6.66 4.56
C LYS A 2 -4.96 5.25 3.96
N VAL A 3 -3.84 4.58 4.17
CA VAL A 3 -3.54 3.27 3.57
C VAL A 3 -3.17 2.27 4.67
N ASN A 4 -3.76 1.08 4.62
CA ASN A 4 -3.48 -0.02 5.53
C ASN A 4 -3.86 -1.36 4.90
N GLU A 5 -3.71 -2.44 5.66
CA GLU A 5 -4.08 -3.81 5.26
C GLU A 5 -5.56 -3.96 4.87
N ASN A 6 -6.44 -3.11 5.40
CA ASN A 6 -7.88 -3.12 5.11
C ASN A 6 -8.21 -2.35 3.82
N THR A 7 -7.35 -1.43 3.37
CA THR A 7 -7.49 -0.73 2.09
C THR A 7 -7.68 -1.72 0.95
N SER A 8 -8.69 -1.48 0.12
CA SER A 8 -9.00 -2.38 -0.99
C SER A 8 -7.84 -2.40 -1.98
N LYS A 9 -7.64 -3.54 -2.65
CA LYS A 9 -6.60 -3.66 -3.67
C LYS A 9 -6.76 -2.58 -4.77
N ASN A 10 -8.00 -2.33 -5.19
CA ASN A 10 -8.30 -1.32 -6.20
C ASN A 10 -7.92 0.09 -5.75
N ASP A 11 -7.99 0.40 -4.46
CA ASP A 11 -7.58 1.71 -3.97
C ASP A 11 -6.05 1.80 -3.84
N LEU A 12 -5.37 0.70 -3.48
CA LEU A 12 -3.91 0.64 -3.52
C LEU A 12 -3.37 0.80 -4.95
N ASP A 13 -4.03 0.19 -5.94
CA ASP A 13 -3.66 0.27 -7.36
C ASP A 13 -3.87 1.67 -7.97
N LYS A 14 -4.69 2.53 -7.34
CA LYS A 14 -4.94 3.91 -7.80
C LYS A 14 -3.89 4.90 -7.33
N ILE A 15 -3.09 4.54 -6.32
CA ILE A 15 -2.06 5.44 -5.77
C ILE A 15 -0.98 5.66 -6.83
N GLN A 16 -0.59 6.93 -7.00
CA GLN A 16 0.42 7.35 -7.96
C GLN A 16 1.60 8.03 -7.27
N VAL A 17 2.71 8.10 -7.98
CA VAL A 17 3.86 8.91 -7.55
C VAL A 17 3.42 10.37 -7.48
N GLY A 18 3.77 11.05 -6.38
CA GLY A 18 3.30 12.40 -6.07
C GLY A 18 2.09 12.44 -5.13
N ASP A 19 1.40 11.32 -4.91
CA ASP A 19 0.30 11.29 -3.95
C ASP A 19 0.82 11.35 -2.51
N THR A 20 0.05 11.99 -1.64
CA THR A 20 0.32 11.98 -0.20
C THR A 20 -0.49 10.89 0.48
N ILE A 21 0.20 9.92 1.06
CA ILE A 21 -0.39 8.79 1.78
C ILE A 21 0.02 8.81 3.25
N GLU A 22 -0.79 8.16 4.08
CA GLU A 22 -0.59 8.07 5.53
C GLU A 22 -0.97 6.66 6.01
N ASP A 23 -0.16 6.03 6.86
CA ASP A 23 -0.46 4.73 7.44
C ASP A 23 -1.23 4.85 8.78
N ASP A 24 -1.56 3.73 9.42
CA ASP A 24 -2.21 3.72 10.73
C ASP A 24 -1.30 4.15 11.89
N ASN A 25 0.02 4.13 11.69
CA ASN A 25 1.02 4.51 12.69
C ASN A 25 1.33 6.02 12.67
N GLY A 26 0.71 6.78 11.77
CA GLY A 26 0.96 8.21 11.59
C GLY A 26 2.14 8.53 10.67
N ASN A 27 2.72 7.53 10.00
CA ASN A 27 3.71 7.75 8.96
C ASN A 27 3.02 8.35 7.75
N LYS A 28 3.36 9.59 7.43
CA LYS A 28 2.79 10.33 6.31
C LYS A 28 3.88 10.83 5.39
N GLY A 29 3.63 10.77 4.09
CA GLY A 29 4.41 11.56 3.15
C GLY A 29 4.04 11.33 1.70
N THR A 30 4.81 11.97 0.83
CA THR A 30 4.60 11.96 -0.61
C THR A 30 5.28 10.75 -1.24
N VAL A 31 4.54 9.98 -2.02
CA VAL A 31 5.04 8.80 -2.72
C VAL A 31 6.08 9.22 -3.76
N ALA A 32 7.31 8.77 -3.57
CA ALA A 32 8.43 8.93 -4.51
C ALA A 32 8.48 7.80 -5.54
N LYS A 33 8.16 6.58 -5.10
CA LYS A 33 8.25 5.37 -5.94
C LYS A 33 7.27 4.32 -5.44
N ILE A 34 6.75 3.53 -6.38
CA ILE A 34 5.85 2.41 -6.10
C ILE A 34 6.50 1.15 -6.66
N ASP A 35 6.71 0.15 -5.81
CA ASP A 35 7.14 -1.18 -6.21
C ASP A 35 6.06 -2.20 -5.79
N ILE A 36 5.64 -3.07 -6.70
CA ILE A 36 4.60 -4.09 -6.44
C ILE A 36 5.19 -5.48 -6.68
N SER A 37 5.28 -6.27 -5.62
CA SER A 37 5.75 -7.66 -5.66
C SER A 37 4.55 -8.61 -5.66
N LYS A 38 4.38 -9.36 -6.74
CA LYS A 38 3.26 -10.31 -6.90
C LYS A 38 3.70 -11.73 -6.55
N TYR A 39 3.09 -12.30 -5.53
CA TYR A 39 3.27 -13.69 -5.14
C TYR A 39 2.01 -14.51 -5.45
N ARG A 40 2.11 -15.84 -5.37
CA ARG A 40 0.99 -16.75 -5.70
C ARG A 40 -0.30 -16.46 -4.90
N LYS A 41 -0.17 -16.03 -3.64
CA LYS A 41 -1.30 -15.85 -2.71
C LYS A 41 -1.53 -14.40 -2.26
N PHE A 42 -0.55 -13.53 -2.46
CA PHE A 42 -0.59 -12.15 -1.99
C PHE A 42 0.19 -11.23 -2.92
N GLU A 43 -0.14 -9.96 -2.89
CA GLU A 43 0.58 -8.88 -3.55
C GLU A 43 1.10 -7.95 -2.44
N GLN A 44 2.37 -7.59 -2.51
CA GLN A 44 2.97 -6.66 -1.57
C GLN A 44 3.26 -5.34 -2.28
N TYR A 45 2.72 -4.27 -1.72
CA TYR A 45 2.89 -2.91 -2.19
C TYR A 45 3.95 -2.24 -1.33
N TYR A 46 4.93 -1.61 -1.97
CA TYR A 46 5.95 -0.81 -1.33
C TYR A 46 5.86 0.62 -1.85
N PHE A 47 5.34 1.52 -1.02
CA PHE A 47 5.29 2.95 -1.30
C PHE A 47 6.48 3.62 -0.64
N ARG A 48 7.50 3.96 -1.44
CA ARG A 48 8.63 4.74 -0.95
C ARG A 48 8.21 6.20 -0.84
N ILE A 49 8.54 6.82 0.27
CA ILE A 49 8.19 8.19 0.61
C ILE A 49 9.40 9.10 0.39
N LEU A 50 9.18 10.30 -0.12
CA LEU A 50 10.20 11.35 -0.21
C LEU A 50 10.70 11.70 1.20
N GLY A 51 12.00 11.56 1.45
CA GLY A 51 12.62 11.86 2.76
C GLY A 51 12.99 10.65 3.61
N ASP A 52 13.05 9.45 3.01
CA ASP A 52 13.62 8.22 3.60
C ASP A 52 12.64 7.37 4.45
N GLY A 53 11.36 7.32 4.02
CA GLY A 53 10.35 6.43 4.57
C GLY A 53 9.89 5.38 3.56
N THR A 54 9.39 4.24 4.03
CA THR A 54 8.67 3.27 3.19
C THR A 54 7.43 2.80 3.93
N ILE A 55 6.29 2.82 3.24
CA ILE A 55 5.05 2.22 3.72
C ILE A 55 4.84 0.94 2.91
N ASP A 56 4.84 -0.20 3.59
CA ASP A 56 4.58 -1.50 2.98
C ASP A 56 3.21 -2.05 3.37
N ILE A 57 2.48 -2.56 2.37
CA ILE A 57 1.15 -3.13 2.56
C ILE A 57 1.09 -4.49 1.90
N LEU A 58 0.84 -5.52 2.71
CA LEU A 58 0.60 -6.87 2.24
C LEU A 58 -0.89 -7.06 1.98
N LYS A 59 -1.26 -7.39 0.73
CA LYS A 59 -2.63 -7.69 0.36
C LYS A 59 -2.78 -9.14 -0.07
N ASN A 60 -3.56 -9.90 0.69
CA ASN A 60 -3.94 -11.24 0.27
C ASN A 60 -4.87 -11.17 -0.95
N ARG A 61 -4.52 -11.93 -1.99
CA ARG A 61 -5.33 -12.06 -3.21
C ARG A 61 -6.63 -12.85 -2.95
N PHE A 62 -6.59 -13.70 -1.92
CA PHE A 62 -7.73 -14.44 -1.44
C PHE A 62 -8.32 -13.73 -0.23
N VAL A 63 -9.34 -12.89 -0.45
CA VAL A 63 -10.26 -12.52 0.62
C VAL A 63 -11.13 -13.75 0.84
N TYR A 64 -10.75 -14.62 1.77
CA TYR A 64 -11.71 -15.58 2.30
C TYR A 64 -12.77 -14.73 3.00
N ALA A 65 -13.93 -14.58 2.35
CA ALA A 65 -15.13 -14.13 3.03
C ALA A 65 -15.34 -15.12 4.19
N LYS A 66 -15.06 -14.68 5.43
CA LYS A 66 -15.56 -15.40 6.60
C LYS A 66 -17.08 -15.34 6.49
N LYS A 67 -17.65 -16.50 6.18
CA LYS A 67 -19.08 -16.77 6.06
C LYS A 67 -19.75 -16.65 7.42
#